data_AF-A0A1S3Y6G3-F1
#
_entry.id   AF-A0A1S3Y6G3-F1
#
_cell.length_a   1.000
_cell.length_b   1.000
_cell.length_c   1.000
_cell.angle_alpha   90.00
_cell.angle_beta   90.00
_cell.angle_gamma   90.00
#
_symmetry.space_group_name_H-M   'P 1'
#
loop_
_entity.id
_entity.type
_entity.pdbx_description
1 polymer ?
#
loop_
_entity_poly.entity_id
_entity_poly.type
_entity_poly.pdbx_seq_one_letter_code
_entity_poly.pdbx_strand_id
1 'polypeptide(L)'
;MGVLVNSELGESLSEFGKAVKLLGTCEDDALGKAFSELGAKSEIISIKLQKEAHHLLMNFEEPLKDYVRAVQSIKVSGQFCF
;
A
#
# COMPACT_ATOMS: atom_id res chain seq x y z
N MET A 1 11.22 -5.31 -0.64
CA MET A 1 10.20 -6.30 -1.09
C MET A 1 8.85 -6.10 -0.39
N GLY A 2 8.80 -5.81 0.92
CA GLY A 2 7.53 -5.73 1.67
C GLY A 2 6.58 -4.57 1.35
N VAL A 3 7.08 -3.41 0.91
CA VAL A 3 6.21 -2.24 0.62
C VAL A 3 5.48 -2.35 -0.72
N LEU A 4 6.10 -2.98 -1.73
CA LEU A 4 5.49 -3.17 -3.06
C LEU A 4 4.26 -4.09 -3.00
N VAL A 5 4.29 -5.14 -2.17
CA VAL A 5 3.16 -6.07 -2.01
C VAL A 5 1.94 -5.36 -1.43
N ASN A 6 2.14 -4.40 -0.52
CA ASN A 6 1.03 -3.61 0.02
C ASN A 6 0.46 -2.60 -0.99
N SER A 7 1.27 -2.03 -1.88
CA SER A 7 0.73 -1.12 -2.90
C SER A 7 -0.07 -1.89 -3.97
N GLU A 8 0.44 -3.02 -4.44
CA GLU A 8 -0.20 -3.86 -5.46
C GLU A 8 -1.53 -4.47 -4.96
N LEU A 9 -1.57 -4.90 -3.70
CA LEU A 9 -2.81 -5.36 -3.04
C LEU A 9 -3.81 -4.21 -2.88
N GLY A 10 -3.35 -3.02 -2.52
CA GLY A 10 -4.18 -1.82 -2.46
C GLY A 10 -4.82 -1.52 -3.81
N GLU A 11 -4.02 -1.45 -4.87
CA GLU A 11 -4.50 -1.18 -6.24
C GLU A 11 -5.52 -2.23 -6.70
N SER A 12 -5.21 -3.51 -6.51
CA SER A 12 -6.10 -4.64 -6.82
C SER A 12 -7.45 -4.54 -6.09
N LEU A 13 -7.46 -4.17 -4.80
CA LEU A 13 -8.69 -3.98 -4.03
C LEU A 13 -9.52 -2.79 -4.51
N SER A 14 -8.87 -1.74 -5.01
CA SER A 14 -9.55 -0.58 -5.63
C SER A 14 -10.22 -1.00 -6.95
N GLU A 15 -9.51 -1.72 -7.81
CA GLU A 15 -10.08 -2.24 -9.07
C GLU A 15 -11.23 -3.22 -8.82
N PHE A 16 -11.05 -4.14 -7.88
CA PHE A 16 -12.12 -5.02 -7.43
C PHE A 16 -13.33 -4.23 -6.92
N GLY A 17 -13.11 -3.21 -6.08
CA GLY A 17 -14.17 -2.37 -5.55
C GLY A 17 -14.99 -1.68 -6.66
N LYS A 18 -14.32 -1.18 -7.71
CA LYS A 18 -14.96 -0.58 -8.88
C LYS A 18 -15.75 -1.61 -9.68
N ALA A 19 -15.17 -2.78 -9.96
CA ALA A 19 -15.85 -3.85 -10.69
C ALA A 19 -17.10 -4.33 -9.96
N VAL A 20 -17.03 -4.52 -8.64
CA VAL A 20 -18.17 -4.98 -7.84
C VAL A 20 -19.24 -3.92 -7.72
N LYS A 21 -18.90 -2.63 -7.65
CA LYS A 21 -19.91 -1.56 -7.73
C LYS A 21 -20.64 -1.57 -9.08
N LEU A 22 -19.91 -1.75 -10.18
CA LEU A 22 -20.52 -1.88 -11.51
C LEU A 22 -21.49 -3.07 -11.58
N LEU A 23 -21.10 -4.22 -11.02
CA LEU A 23 -22.01 -5.37 -10.90
C LEU A 23 -23.24 -5.04 -10.06
N GLY A 24 -23.06 -4.28 -8.98
CA GLY A 24 -24.16 -3.79 -8.15
C GLY A 24 -25.15 -2.90 -8.88
N THR A 25 -24.72 -2.19 -9.94
CA THR A 25 -25.64 -1.40 -10.79
C THR A 25 -26.42 -2.23 -11.80
N CYS A 26 -26.07 -3.50 -11.99
CA CYS A 26 -26.79 -4.40 -12.89
C CYS A 26 -27.99 -5.08 -12.22
N GLU A 27 -28.09 -5.02 -10.89
CA GLU A 27 -29.15 -5.64 -10.10
C GLU A 27 -29.90 -4.55 -9.30
N ASP A 28 -31.23 -4.47 -9.43
CA ASP A 28 -32.06 -3.42 -8.78
C ASP A 28 -32.62 -3.83 -7.40
N ASP A 29 -32.05 -4.85 -6.77
CA ASP A 29 -32.55 -5.45 -5.53
C ASP A 29 -31.54 -5.41 -4.36
N ALA A 30 -31.83 -6.19 -3.32
CA ALA A 30 -30.96 -6.33 -2.14
C ALA A 30 -29.54 -6.79 -2.50
N LEU A 31 -29.37 -7.57 -3.58
CA LEU A 31 -28.08 -8.05 -4.06
C LEU A 31 -27.27 -6.93 -4.69
N GLY A 32 -27.91 -6.07 -5.51
CA GLY A 32 -27.26 -4.90 -6.09
C GLY A 32 -26.73 -3.92 -5.05
N LYS A 33 -27.52 -3.70 -3.99
CA LYS A 33 -27.11 -2.91 -2.83
C LYS A 33 -25.94 -3.57 -2.07
N ALA A 34 -26.00 -4.89 -1.85
CA ALA A 34 -24.94 -5.62 -1.17
C ALA A 34 -23.60 -5.55 -1.95
N PHE A 35 -23.63 -5.68 -3.29
CA PHE A 35 -22.45 -5.50 -4.12
C PHE A 35 -21.92 -4.06 -4.08
N SER A 36 -22.81 -3.06 -4.16
CA SER A 36 -22.40 -1.65 -4.06
C SER A 36 -21.71 -1.34 -2.71
N GLU A 37 -22.24 -1.87 -1.61
CA GLU A 37 -21.64 -1.75 -0.28
C GLU A 37 -20.31 -2.51 -0.16
N LEU A 38 -20.24 -3.73 -0.71
CA LEU A 38 -19.01 -4.52 -0.74
C LEU A 38 -17.92 -3.78 -1.51
N GLY A 39 -18.23 -3.25 -2.69
CA GLY A 39 -17.28 -2.49 -3.49
C GLY A 39 -16.82 -1.21 -2.79
N ALA A 40 -17.72 -0.51 -2.10
CA ALA A 40 -17.35 0.66 -1.29
C ALA A 40 -16.42 0.31 -0.13
N LYS A 41 -16.66 -0.81 0.57
CA LYS A 41 -15.79 -1.28 1.65
C LYS A 41 -14.41 -1.70 1.13
N SER A 42 -14.33 -2.38 0.00
CA SER A 42 -13.05 -2.74 -0.62
C SER A 42 -12.21 -1.52 -0.97
N GLU A 43 -12.83 -0.47 -1.51
CA GLU A 43 -12.13 0.78 -1.85
C GLU A 43 -11.63 1.53 -0.59
N ILE A 44 -12.40 1.51 0.50
CA ILE A 44 -11.96 2.05 1.80
C ILE A 44 -10.75 1.28 2.34
N ILE A 45 -10.75 -0.05 2.26
CA ILE A 45 -9.62 -0.88 2.71
C ILE A 45 -8.39 -0.60 1.86
N SER A 46 -8.56 -0.52 0.53
CA SER A 46 -7.49 -0.14 -0.41
C SER A 46 -6.80 1.15 0.02
N ILE A 47 -7.56 2.21 0.29
CA ILE A 47 -7.02 3.52 0.70
C ILE A 47 -6.26 3.41 2.02
N LYS A 48 -6.81 2.69 3.01
CA LYS A 48 -6.14 2.49 4.31
C LYS A 48 -4.82 1.75 4.15
N LEU A 49 -4.81 0.68 3.35
CA LEU A 49 -3.64 -0.15 3.12
C LEU A 49 -2.52 0.65 2.43
N GLN A 50 -2.86 1.43 1.40
CA GLN A 50 -1.91 2.31 0.71
C GLN A 50 -1.35 3.38 1.66
N LYS A 51 -2.20 3.96 2.51
CA LYS A 51 -1.76 4.96 3.50
C LYS A 51 -0.81 4.37 4.53
N GLU A 52 -1.09 3.18 5.06
CA GLU A 52 -0.20 2.51 6.01
C GLU A 52 1.12 2.11 5.37
N ALA A 53 1.09 1.59 4.13
CA ALA A 53 2.30 1.26 3.38
C ALA A 53 3.19 2.49 3.18
N HIS A 54 2.59 3.61 2.78
CA HIS A 54 3.31 4.87 2.62
C HIS A 54 3.85 5.40 3.96
N HIS A 55 3.05 5.31 5.03
CA HIS A 55 3.49 5.73 6.36
C HIS A 55 4.68 4.90 6.86
N LEU A 56 4.69 3.59 6.64
CA LEU A 56 5.80 2.72 7.02
C LEU A 56 7.06 3.00 6.19
N LEU A 57 6.90 3.21 4.88
CA LEU A 57 8.00 3.54 3.98
C LEU A 57 8.73 4.82 4.43
N MET A 58 7.97 5.90 4.65
CA MET A 58 8.51 7.22 4.98
C MET A 58 9.07 7.30 6.41
N ASN A 59 8.43 6.67 7.38
CA ASN A 59 8.83 6.82 8.79
C ASN A 59 9.83 5.77 9.26
N PHE A 60 9.96 4.65 8.55
CA PHE A 60 10.87 3.58 8.95
C PHE A 60 11.86 3.20 7.85
N GLU A 61 11.40 2.80 6.67
CA GLU A 61 12.30 2.21 5.67
C GLU A 61 13.29 3.24 5.09
N GLU A 62 12.84 4.45 4.76
CA GLU A 62 13.72 5.51 4.28
C GLU A 62 14.75 5.97 5.32
N PRO A 63 14.34 6.36 6.55
CA PRO A 63 15.30 6.69 7.61
C PRO A 63 16.30 5.56 7.86
N LEU A 64 15.85 4.31 7.90
CA LEU A 64 16.73 3.15 8.12
C LEU A 64 17.76 3.00 6.98
N LYS A 65 17.34 3.15 5.72
CA LYS A 65 18.26 3.12 4.57
C LYS A 65 19.30 4.23 4.66
N ASP A 66 18.91 5.42 5.08
CA ASP A 66 19.84 6.54 5.26
C ASP A 66 20.84 6.28 6.40
N TYR A 67 20.39 5.70 7.52
CA TYR A 67 21.28 5.25 8.59
C TYR A 67 22.28 4.19 8.10
N VAL A 68 21.82 3.16 7.40
CA VAL A 68 22.69 2.12 6.84
C VAL A 68 23.72 2.72 5.89
N ARG A 69 23.30 3.65 5.03
CA ARG A 69 24.21 4.37 4.13
C ARG A 69 25.25 5.16 4.93
N ALA A 70 24.84 5.92 5.94
CA ALA A 70 25.74 6.73 6.77
C ALA A 70 26.79 5.86 7.47
N VAL A 71 26.37 4.73 8.08
CA VAL A 71 27.29 3.79 8.73
C VAL A 71 28.27 3.18 7.73
N GLN A 72 27.81 2.82 6.54
CA GLN A 72 28.69 2.31 5.48
C GLN A 72 29.69 3.38 5.01
N SER A 73 29.27 4.63 4.84
CA SER A 73 30.17 5.73 4.48
C SER A 73 31.26 5.97 5.54
N ILE A 74 30.92 5.87 6.83
CA ILE A 74 31.89 5.96 7.92
C ILE A 74 32.86 4.77 7.89
N LYS A 75 32.35 3.55 7.68
CA LYS A 75 33.19 2.36 7.57
C LYS A 75 34.20 2.49 6.42
N VAL A 76 33.75 2.95 5.26
CA VAL A 76 34.59 3.13 4.07
C VAL A 76 35.63 4.22 4.30
N SER A 77 35.26 5.35 4.89
CA SER A 77 36.21 6.44 5.21
C SER A 77 37.25 6.03 6.25
N GLY A 78 36.86 5.26 7.28
CA GLY A 78 37.80 4.68 8.25
C GLY A 78 38.79 3.68 7.64
N GLN A 79 38.41 2.98 6.58
CA GLN A 79 39.26 2.01 5.87
C GLN A 79 40.33 2.68 4.98
N PHE A 80 40.22 3.97 4.68
CA PHE A 80 41.27 4.77 4.01
C PHE A 80 42.24 5.45 4.98
N CYS A 81 41.96 5.42 6.28
CA CYS A 81 42.82 6.00 7.33
C CYS A 81 43.76 4.98 8.00
N PHE A 82 43.74 3.71 7.58
CA PHE A 82 44.64 2.65 8.06
C PHE A 82 45.39 1.98 6.90
#